data_AF-A0A7C2BS00-F1
#
_entry.id   AF-A0A7C2BS00-F1
#
_cell.length_a   1.000
_cell.length_b   1.000
_cell.length_c   1.000
_cell.angle_alpha   90.00
_cell.angle_beta   90.00
_cell.angle_gamma   90.00
#
_symmetry.space_group_name_H-M   'P 1'
#
loop_
_entity.id
_entity.type
_entity.pdbx_description
1 polymer ?
#
loop_
_entity_poly.entity_id
_entity_poly.type
_entity_poly.pdbx_seq_one_letter_code
_entity_poly.pdbx_strand_id
1 'polypeptide(L)'
;MKLTLSQNIVLALLVFIFFLHSRESHKIYDIIQETNMESEPKNETEQVHDLNNIYAAIAKVESNGLFRRGKTGEIGIYQITEAYWKDSGVAGEFEMCWNDIYSRVIMLNYWRRYCPMVSPLTNFEALARVHNGGPDGWRDDPEWFVRNRGYTLEKAEAKIRNTQEYWGKVKAAMEGSK
;
A
#
# COMPACT_ATOMS: atom_id res chain seq x y z
N MET A 1 -30.40 -56.44 -13.86
CA MET A 1 -31.44 -55.89 -12.97
C MET A 1 -32.03 -54.66 -13.65
N LYS A 2 -33.33 -54.63 -14.00
CA LYS A 2 -33.95 -53.47 -14.65
C LYS A 2 -34.47 -52.51 -13.58
N LEU A 3 -34.11 -51.23 -13.68
CA LEU A 3 -34.65 -50.20 -12.80
C LEU A 3 -36.14 -50.00 -13.08
N THR A 4 -36.91 -49.78 -12.01
CA THR A 4 -38.33 -49.44 -12.11
C THR A 4 -38.51 -48.02 -12.64
N LEU A 5 -39.69 -47.71 -13.20
CA LEU A 5 -39.99 -46.40 -13.77
C LEU A 5 -39.78 -45.26 -12.74
N SER A 6 -40.13 -45.48 -11.48
CA SER A 6 -39.89 -44.52 -10.39
C SER A 6 -38.40 -44.29 -10.11
N GLN A 7 -37.58 -45.34 -10.17
CA GLN A 7 -36.14 -45.23 -9.99
C GLN A 7 -35.48 -44.46 -11.15
N ASN A 8 -35.96 -44.62 -12.38
CA ASN A 8 -35.47 -43.86 -13.54
C ASN A 8 -35.83 -42.36 -13.43
N ILE A 9 -37.02 -42.03 -12.92
CA ILE A 9 -37.43 -40.63 -12.71
C ILE A 9 -36.58 -39.96 -11.62
N VAL A 10 -36.33 -40.64 -10.51
CA VAL A 10 -35.47 -40.11 -9.43
C VAL A 10 -34.05 -39.90 -9.93
N LEU A 11 -33.50 -40.85 -10.71
CA LEU A 11 -32.15 -40.71 -11.27
C LEU A 11 -32.08 -39.55 -12.28
N ALA A 12 -33.09 -39.38 -13.13
CA ALA A 12 -33.18 -38.26 -14.07
C ALA A 12 -33.26 -36.90 -13.35
N LEU A 13 -34.02 -36.81 -12.26
CA LEU A 13 -34.10 -35.60 -11.43
C LEU A 13 -32.78 -35.28 -10.74
N LEU A 14 -32.07 -36.29 -10.22
CA LEU A 14 -30.75 -36.09 -9.61
C LEU A 14 -29.70 -35.61 -10.63
N VAL A 15 -29.71 -36.19 -11.84
CA VAL A 15 -28.82 -35.74 -12.93
C VAL A 15 -29.17 -34.32 -13.37
N PHE A 16 -30.46 -33.98 -13.44
CA PHE A 16 -30.89 -32.63 -13.80
C PHE A 16 -30.53 -31.59 -12.74
N ILE A 17 -30.71 -31.91 -11.45
CA ILE A 17 -30.28 -31.04 -10.34
C ILE A 17 -28.76 -30.88 -10.35
N PHE A 18 -28.00 -31.96 -10.56
CA PHE A 18 -26.54 -31.88 -10.71
C PHE A 18 -26.13 -31.00 -11.90
N PHE A 19 -26.83 -31.11 -13.03
CA PHE A 19 -26.57 -30.29 -14.22
C PHE A 19 -26.93 -28.81 -14.01
N LEU A 20 -28.02 -28.51 -13.29
CA LEU A 20 -28.37 -27.14 -12.91
C LEU A 20 -27.36 -26.54 -11.93
N HIS A 21 -26.92 -27.31 -10.92
CA HIS A 21 -25.91 -26.86 -9.97
C HIS A 21 -24.54 -26.64 -10.64
N SER A 22 -24.17 -27.49 -11.60
CA SER A 22 -22.98 -27.34 -12.42
C SER A 22 -23.02 -26.03 -13.24
N ARG A 23 -24.14 -25.69 -13.89
CA ARG A 23 -24.25 -24.44 -14.66
C ARG A 23 -24.14 -23.17 -13.78
N GLU A 24 -24.72 -23.17 -12.59
CA GLU A 24 -24.58 -22.07 -11.63
C GLU A 24 -23.13 -21.94 -11.14
N SER A 25 -22.45 -23.07 -10.86
CA SER A 25 -21.04 -23.05 -10.46
C SER A 25 -20.12 -22.51 -11.57
N HIS A 26 -20.39 -22.82 -12.85
CA HIS A 26 -19.60 -22.28 -13.96
C HIS A 26 -19.72 -20.76 -14.10
N LYS A 27 -20.92 -20.18 -13.92
CA LYS A 27 -21.09 -18.72 -13.89
C LYS A 27 -20.34 -18.08 -12.73
N ILE A 28 -20.35 -18.71 -11.56
CA ILE A 28 -19.59 -18.22 -10.40
C ILE A 28 -18.08 -18.30 -10.66
N TYR A 29 -17.59 -19.37 -11.30
CA TYR A 29 -16.19 -19.48 -11.70
C TYR A 29 -15.80 -18.41 -12.73
N ASP A 30 -16.63 -18.16 -13.73
CA ASP A 30 -16.36 -17.13 -14.75
C ASP A 30 -16.36 -15.72 -14.13
N ILE A 31 -17.31 -15.43 -13.22
CA ILE A 31 -17.34 -14.16 -12.46
C ILE A 31 -16.10 -14.03 -11.55
N ILE A 32 -15.68 -15.09 -10.87
CA ILE A 32 -14.48 -15.08 -10.03
C ILE A 32 -13.22 -14.86 -10.88
N GLN A 33 -13.14 -15.46 -12.07
CA GLN A 33 -12.03 -15.24 -13.00
C GLN A 33 -12.02 -13.81 -13.55
N GLU A 34 -13.17 -13.25 -13.92
CA GLU A 34 -13.27 -11.85 -14.36
C GLU A 34 -12.92 -10.85 -13.24
N THR A 35 -13.27 -11.14 -11.98
CA THR A 35 -12.88 -10.29 -10.83
C THR A 35 -11.42 -10.45 -10.40
N ASN A 36 -10.76 -11.55 -10.77
CA ASN A 36 -9.34 -11.80 -10.48
C ASN A 36 -8.42 -11.45 -11.67
N MET A 37 -8.96 -10.92 -12.77
CA MET A 37 -8.20 -10.37 -13.91
C MET A 37 -7.75 -8.92 -13.68
N GLU A 38 -7.20 -8.60 -12.52
CA GLU A 38 -6.37 -7.40 -12.36
C GLU A 38 -5.05 -7.75 -11.69
N SER A 39 -4.04 -7.93 -12.55
CA SER A 39 -2.61 -8.17 -12.32
C SER A 39 -2.19 -9.59 -11.91
N GLU A 40 -1.40 -10.24 -12.78
CA GLU A 40 -0.58 -11.39 -12.41
C GLU A 40 0.28 -11.04 -11.19
N PRO A 41 0.50 -11.96 -10.23
CA PRO A 41 1.35 -11.68 -9.08
C PRO A 41 2.77 -11.40 -9.56
N LYS A 42 3.24 -10.16 -9.37
CA LYS A 42 4.62 -9.76 -9.66
C LYS A 42 5.60 -10.76 -9.04
N ASN A 43 6.63 -11.14 -9.78
CA ASN A 43 7.73 -11.97 -9.26
C ASN A 43 8.38 -11.26 -8.05
N GLU A 44 8.75 -12.02 -7.00
CA GLU A 44 9.44 -11.54 -5.79
C GLU A 44 10.63 -10.61 -6.11
N THR A 45 11.41 -10.91 -7.15
CA THR A 45 12.54 -10.08 -7.58
C THR A 45 12.12 -8.68 -8.03
N GLU A 46 10.99 -8.57 -8.73
CA GLU A 46 10.44 -7.30 -9.21
C GLU A 46 9.88 -6.47 -8.04
N GLN A 47 9.23 -7.12 -7.09
CA GLN A 47 8.71 -6.48 -5.87
C GLN A 47 9.85 -5.90 -5.02
N VAL A 48 10.94 -6.65 -4.83
CA VAL A 48 12.13 -6.18 -4.10
C VAL A 48 12.82 -5.03 -4.84
N HIS A 49 12.89 -5.10 -6.17
CA HIS A 49 13.43 -4.02 -6.98
C HIS A 49 12.61 -2.73 -6.81
N ASP A 50 11.28 -2.82 -6.90
CA ASP A 50 10.40 -1.65 -6.78
C ASP A 50 10.47 -1.01 -5.38
N LEU A 51 10.58 -1.83 -4.32
CA LEU A 51 10.74 -1.33 -2.96
C LEU A 51 12.09 -0.63 -2.76
N ASN A 52 13.17 -1.16 -3.34
CA ASN A 52 14.46 -0.48 -3.32
C ASN A 52 14.44 0.83 -4.10
N ASN A 53 13.69 0.89 -5.21
CA ASN A 53 13.55 2.11 -6.01
C ASN A 53 12.88 3.24 -5.22
N ILE A 54 11.75 2.96 -4.53
CA ILE A 54 11.12 3.99 -3.70
C ILE A 54 12.00 4.43 -2.52
N TYR A 55 12.74 3.53 -1.88
CA TYR A 55 13.72 3.91 -0.85
C TYR A 55 14.79 4.85 -1.43
N ALA A 56 15.40 4.53 -2.57
CA ALA A 56 16.41 5.39 -3.19
C ALA A 56 15.84 6.77 -3.54
N ALA A 57 14.62 6.82 -4.07
CA ALA A 57 13.94 8.06 -4.42
C ALA A 57 13.62 8.93 -3.20
N ILE A 58 13.12 8.35 -2.10
CA ILE A 58 12.88 9.10 -0.86
C ILE A 58 14.19 9.62 -0.29
N ALA A 59 15.25 8.81 -0.23
CA ALA A 59 16.57 9.28 0.25
C ALA A 59 17.10 10.45 -0.61
N LYS A 60 16.89 10.41 -1.92
CA LYS A 60 17.24 11.50 -2.84
C LYS A 60 16.46 12.78 -2.52
N VAL A 61 15.15 12.69 -2.32
CA VAL A 61 14.29 13.86 -2.04
C VAL A 61 14.56 14.45 -0.65
N GLU A 62 14.73 13.60 0.37
CA GLU A 62 14.88 14.02 1.77
C GLU A 62 16.26 14.62 2.07
N SER A 63 17.32 14.02 1.54
CA SER A 63 18.67 14.39 1.92
C SER A 63 19.68 14.41 0.79
N ASN A 64 19.25 14.22 -0.46
CA ASN A 64 20.15 13.97 -1.58
C ASN A 64 21.06 12.75 -1.34
N GLY A 65 20.59 11.77 -0.57
CA GLY A 65 21.35 10.58 -0.18
C GLY A 65 22.40 10.80 0.93
N LEU A 66 22.39 11.96 1.59
CA LEU A 66 23.36 12.30 2.64
C LEU A 66 22.81 11.99 4.04
N PHE A 67 23.62 11.39 4.90
CA PHE A 67 23.29 11.25 6.31
C PHE A 67 23.45 12.60 6.98
N ARG A 68 22.33 13.24 7.37
CA ARG A 68 22.34 14.54 8.04
C ARG A 68 21.21 14.69 9.06
N ARG A 69 21.36 15.68 9.93
CA ARG A 69 20.29 16.14 10.82
C ARG A 69 19.49 17.24 10.12
N GLY A 70 18.18 17.10 10.13
CA GLY A 70 17.22 18.07 9.60
C GLY A 70 17.00 19.24 10.54
N LYS A 71 16.17 20.20 10.11
CA LYS A 71 15.94 21.45 10.84
C LYS A 71 15.08 21.27 12.09
N THR A 72 14.21 20.28 12.12
CA THR A 72 13.26 20.05 13.21
C THR A 72 13.66 18.87 14.10
N GLY A 73 14.84 18.29 13.86
CA GLY A 73 15.39 17.17 14.63
C GLY A 73 15.32 15.83 13.90
N GLU A 74 14.93 15.82 12.63
CA GLU A 74 14.98 14.66 11.75
C GLU A 74 16.42 14.13 11.62
N ILE A 75 16.62 12.81 11.44
CA ILE A 75 17.97 12.25 11.22
C ILE A 75 18.03 11.24 10.09
N GLY A 76 19.25 10.97 9.61
CA GLY A 76 19.54 9.95 8.61
C GLY A 76 19.19 10.37 7.18
N ILE A 77 19.37 9.44 6.23
CA ILE A 77 19.11 9.70 4.80
C ILE A 77 17.63 9.90 4.47
N TYR A 78 16.73 9.42 5.32
CA TYR A 78 15.29 9.51 5.13
C TYR A 78 14.62 10.61 5.94
N GLN A 79 15.41 11.39 6.69
CA GLN A 79 14.92 12.46 7.58
C GLN A 79 13.77 11.99 8.48
N ILE A 80 13.99 10.89 9.21
CA ILE A 80 13.01 10.32 10.14
C ILE A 80 12.97 11.19 11.41
N THR A 81 11.77 11.50 11.90
CA THR A 81 11.55 12.17 13.19
C THR A 81 11.43 11.17 14.34
N GLU A 82 11.65 11.62 15.57
CA GLU A 82 11.47 10.77 16.75
C GLU A 82 10.02 10.25 16.88
N ALA A 83 9.02 11.07 16.53
CA ALA A 83 7.62 10.65 16.52
C ALA A 83 7.34 9.56 15.48
N TYR A 84 7.90 9.69 14.27
CA TYR A 84 7.82 8.66 13.23
C TYR A 84 8.43 7.34 13.71
N TRP A 85 9.62 7.40 14.30
CA TRP A 85 10.31 6.24 14.88
C TRP A 85 9.48 5.57 15.99
N LYS A 86 8.92 6.34 16.94
CA LYS A 86 8.05 5.80 18.00
C LYS A 86 6.83 5.08 17.42
N ASP A 87 6.19 5.69 16.44
CA ASP A 87 4.97 5.15 15.83
C ASP A 87 5.22 3.89 14.99
N SER A 88 6.43 3.70 14.46
CA SER A 88 6.76 2.48 13.72
C SER A 88 6.82 1.25 14.62
N GLY A 89 6.98 1.42 15.94
CA GLY A 89 6.98 0.31 16.91
C GLY A 89 8.18 -0.64 16.80
N VAL A 90 9.23 -0.25 16.09
CA VAL A 90 10.46 -1.05 15.96
C VAL A 90 11.33 -0.82 17.18
N ALA A 91 11.83 -1.90 17.79
CA ALA A 91 12.72 -1.81 18.95
C ALA A 91 14.04 -1.10 18.61
N GLY A 92 14.67 -0.50 19.62
CA GLY A 92 15.96 0.18 19.51
C GLY A 92 15.89 1.60 20.06
N GLU A 93 16.70 2.50 19.50
CA GLU A 93 16.79 3.91 19.86
C GLU A 93 16.65 4.77 18.60
N PHE A 94 16.13 5.99 18.73
CA PHE A 94 15.91 6.90 17.60
C PHE A 94 17.21 7.15 16.82
N GLU A 95 18.34 7.28 17.52
CA GLU A 95 19.69 7.49 16.98
C GLU A 95 20.11 6.38 15.99
N MET A 96 19.53 5.19 16.06
CA MET A 96 19.80 4.13 15.09
C MET A 96 19.33 4.48 13.67
N CYS A 97 18.49 5.51 13.48
CA CYS A 97 18.13 6.03 12.16
C CYS A 97 19.32 6.65 11.38
N TRP A 98 20.51 6.75 11.97
CA TRP A 98 21.76 6.96 11.21
C TRP A 98 22.18 5.75 10.37
N ASN A 99 21.56 4.60 10.55
CA ASN A 99 21.77 3.41 9.74
C ASN A 99 20.66 3.28 8.67
N ASP A 100 21.05 3.09 7.41
CA ASP A 100 20.13 2.92 6.27
C ASP A 100 19.17 1.74 6.48
N ILE A 101 19.71 0.56 6.77
CA ILE A 101 18.95 -0.68 6.91
C ILE A 101 17.91 -0.54 8.04
N TYR A 102 18.33 -0.04 9.19
CA TYR A 102 17.41 0.21 10.31
C TYR A 102 16.29 1.17 9.90
N SER A 103 16.63 2.26 9.23
CA SER A 103 15.67 3.25 8.78
C SER A 103 14.65 2.71 7.77
N ARG A 104 15.06 1.80 6.87
CA ARG A 104 14.13 1.12 5.95
C ARG A 104 13.14 0.24 6.72
N VAL A 105 13.58 -0.44 7.78
CA VAL A 105 12.69 -1.22 8.67
C VAL A 105 11.68 -0.30 9.38
N ILE A 106 12.12 0.88 9.84
CA ILE A 106 11.25 1.92 10.41
C ILE A 106 10.18 2.35 9.42
N MET A 107 10.59 2.76 8.20
CA MET A 107 9.67 3.21 7.16
C MET A 107 8.65 2.13 6.80
N LEU A 108 9.10 0.89 6.60
CA LEU A 108 8.22 -0.23 6.27
C LEU A 108 7.16 -0.48 7.35
N ASN A 109 7.52 -0.43 8.63
CA ASN A 109 6.56 -0.63 9.72
C ASN A 109 5.61 0.56 9.86
N TYR A 110 6.11 1.78 9.73
CA TYR A 110 5.29 2.99 9.75
C TYR A 110 4.26 3.00 8.61
N TRP A 111 4.68 2.63 7.41
CA TRP A 111 3.81 2.46 6.27
C TRP A 111 2.77 1.36 6.48
N ARG A 112 3.16 0.20 6.99
CA ARG A 112 2.18 -0.87 7.31
C ARG A 112 1.13 -0.42 8.31
N ARG A 113 1.51 0.42 9.29
CA ARG A 113 0.59 0.97 10.29
C ARG A 113 -0.41 1.95 9.70
N TYR A 114 0.01 2.83 8.79
CA TYR A 114 -0.82 3.95 8.32
C TYR A 114 -1.35 3.82 6.90
N CYS A 115 -0.85 2.83 6.15
CA CYS A 115 -1.32 2.43 4.83
C CYS A 115 -1.75 0.95 4.79
N PRO A 116 -2.55 0.42 5.75
CA PRO A 116 -2.81 -1.02 5.84
C PRO A 116 -3.58 -1.60 4.64
N MET A 117 -4.35 -0.76 3.95
CA MET A 117 -5.11 -1.14 2.74
C MET A 117 -4.29 -1.09 1.46
N VAL A 118 -3.10 -0.49 1.52
CA VAL A 118 -2.18 -0.39 0.40
C VAL A 118 -1.11 -1.45 0.65
N SER A 119 -1.03 -2.45 -0.24
CA SER A 119 0.17 -3.25 -0.27
C SER A 119 1.36 -2.30 -0.49
N PRO A 120 2.43 -2.35 0.32
CA PRO A 120 3.61 -1.51 0.12
C PRO A 120 4.31 -1.74 -1.23
N LEU A 121 3.76 -2.63 -2.06
CA LEU A 121 4.24 -3.02 -3.37
C LEU A 121 3.37 -2.48 -4.52
N THR A 122 2.24 -1.83 -4.25
CA THR A 122 1.27 -1.44 -5.29
C THR A 122 0.90 0.03 -5.32
N ASN A 123 1.09 0.79 -4.24
CA ASN A 123 0.77 2.23 -4.24
C ASN A 123 1.86 3.07 -3.57
N PHE A 124 2.92 3.34 -4.33
CA PHE A 124 4.07 4.17 -3.94
C PHE A 124 3.70 5.62 -3.66
N GLU A 125 2.64 6.13 -4.28
CA GLU A 125 2.11 7.45 -3.96
C GLU A 125 1.68 7.52 -2.50
N ALA A 126 0.87 6.58 -2.03
CA ALA A 126 0.40 6.55 -0.64
C ALA A 126 1.58 6.44 0.33
N LEU A 127 2.58 5.61 0.04
CA LEU A 127 3.79 5.47 0.87
C LEU A 127 4.57 6.79 0.96
N ALA A 128 4.84 7.44 -0.17
CA ALA A 128 5.56 8.71 -0.22
C ALA A 128 4.78 9.82 0.51
N ARG A 129 3.46 9.89 0.29
CA ARG A 129 2.61 10.88 0.94
C ARG A 129 2.49 10.66 2.43
N VAL A 130 2.45 9.41 2.92
CA VAL A 130 2.50 9.11 4.37
C VAL A 130 3.88 9.40 4.95
N HIS A 131 4.96 9.13 4.21
CA HIS A 131 6.31 9.48 4.66
C HIS A 131 6.43 10.99 4.94
N ASN A 132 5.96 11.81 4.01
CA ASN A 132 6.01 13.27 4.12
C ASN A 132 4.92 13.86 5.05
N GLY A 133 3.71 13.32 4.98
CA GLY A 133 2.51 13.91 5.58
C GLY A 133 2.09 13.28 6.91
N GLY A 134 2.76 12.23 7.37
CA GLY A 134 2.38 11.46 8.55
C GLY A 134 1.14 10.56 8.31
N PRO A 135 0.42 10.17 9.38
CA PRO A 135 -0.60 9.10 9.33
C PRO A 135 -1.72 9.26 8.30
N ASP A 136 -2.11 10.51 8.03
CA ASP A 136 -3.18 10.85 7.08
C ASP A 136 -2.64 11.40 5.75
N GLY A 137 -1.33 11.29 5.49
CA GLY A 137 -0.71 11.91 4.31
C GLY A 137 -1.31 11.46 2.97
N TRP A 138 -1.81 10.23 2.91
CA TRP A 138 -2.45 9.66 1.71
C TRP A 138 -3.84 10.24 1.42
N ARG A 139 -4.50 10.88 2.39
CA ARG A 139 -5.86 11.40 2.20
C ARG A 139 -5.89 12.61 1.28
N ASP A 140 -6.90 12.66 0.44
CA ASP A 140 -7.16 13.71 -0.56
C ASP A 140 -8.52 14.39 -0.38
N ASP A 141 -9.30 14.00 0.62
CA ASP A 141 -10.55 14.66 1.02
C ASP A 141 -10.26 15.80 2.03
N PRO A 142 -10.34 17.08 1.62
CA PRO A 142 -10.13 18.19 2.54
C PRO A 142 -11.23 18.29 3.61
N GLU A 143 -12.47 17.89 3.32
CA GLU A 143 -13.54 17.92 4.31
C GLU A 143 -13.32 16.89 5.42
N TRP A 144 -12.71 15.75 5.10
CA TRP A 144 -12.31 14.77 6.11
C TRP A 144 -11.37 15.41 7.14
N PHE A 145 -10.40 16.21 6.72
CA PHE A 145 -9.49 16.91 7.64
C PHE A 145 -10.22 17.97 8.48
N VAL A 146 -11.17 18.70 7.89
CA VAL A 146 -12.00 19.64 8.65
C VAL A 146 -12.74 18.91 9.77
N ARG A 147 -13.44 17.81 9.43
CA ARG A 147 -14.26 17.04 10.38
C ARG A 147 -13.43 16.30 11.44
N ASN A 148 -12.29 15.71 11.07
CA ASN A 148 -11.54 14.78 11.93
C ASN A 148 -10.30 15.38 12.59
N ARG A 149 -9.74 16.46 12.02
CA ARG A 149 -8.54 17.12 12.53
C ARG A 149 -8.77 18.57 12.96
N GLY A 150 -9.99 19.11 12.78
CA GLY A 150 -10.32 20.48 13.13
C GLY A 150 -9.59 21.52 12.27
N TYR A 151 -9.23 21.15 11.04
CA TYR A 151 -8.54 22.06 10.12
C TYR A 151 -9.53 23.07 9.52
N THR A 152 -9.00 24.21 9.07
CA THR A 152 -9.71 25.03 8.07
C THR A 152 -9.63 24.34 6.71
N LEU A 153 -10.54 24.67 5.80
CA LEU A 153 -10.52 24.15 4.43
C LEU A 153 -9.17 24.47 3.75
N GLU A 154 -8.72 25.71 3.86
CA GLU A 154 -7.43 26.16 3.31
C GLU A 154 -6.24 25.33 3.84
N LYS A 155 -6.21 25.06 5.15
CA LYS A 155 -5.15 24.26 5.76
C LYS A 155 -5.19 22.80 5.28
N ALA A 156 -6.38 22.25 5.11
CA ALA A 156 -6.57 20.90 4.57
C ALA A 156 -6.06 20.80 3.12
N GLU A 157 -6.47 21.73 2.27
CA GLU A 157 -6.00 21.79 0.88
C GLU A 157 -4.48 22.00 0.79
N ALA A 158 -3.92 22.88 1.62
CA ALA A 158 -2.48 23.10 1.67
C ALA A 158 -1.71 21.83 2.07
N LYS A 159 -2.23 21.06 3.04
CA LYS A 159 -1.66 19.76 3.42
C LYS A 159 -1.69 18.79 2.25
N ILE A 160 -2.82 18.66 1.58
CA ILE A 160 -2.99 17.74 0.44
C ILE A 160 -2.01 18.11 -0.68
N ARG A 161 -1.98 19.38 -1.10
CA ARG A 161 -1.05 19.90 -2.11
C ARG A 161 0.40 19.59 -1.76
N ASN A 162 0.83 19.86 -0.53
CA ASN A 162 2.21 19.60 -0.09
C ASN A 162 2.57 18.10 -0.24
N THR A 163 1.69 17.19 0.17
CA THR A 163 1.97 15.75 0.02
C THR A 163 1.97 15.30 -1.44
N GLN A 164 1.09 15.86 -2.28
CA GLN A 164 1.05 15.57 -3.72
C GLN A 164 2.31 16.08 -4.44
N GLU A 165 2.77 17.29 -4.11
CA GLU A 165 4.03 17.83 -4.64
C GLU A 165 5.23 16.99 -4.21
N TYR A 166 5.24 16.51 -2.97
CA TYR A 166 6.26 15.59 -2.49
C TYR A 166 6.26 14.28 -3.30
N TRP A 167 5.09 13.70 -3.55
CA TRP A 167 4.97 12.54 -4.43
C TRP A 167 5.50 12.82 -5.83
N GLY A 168 5.19 13.98 -6.42
CA GLY A 168 5.74 14.36 -7.72
C GLY A 168 7.27 14.33 -7.77
N LYS A 169 7.95 14.77 -6.70
CA LYS A 169 9.42 14.70 -6.58
C LYS A 169 9.93 13.26 -6.45
N VAL A 170 9.27 12.44 -5.62
CA VAL A 170 9.64 11.02 -5.44
C VAL A 170 9.45 10.26 -6.74
N LYS A 171 8.31 10.42 -7.42
CA LYS A 171 8.02 9.81 -8.71
C LYS A 171 9.08 10.17 -9.75
N ALA A 172 9.42 11.44 -9.89
CA ALA A 172 10.47 11.89 -10.81
C ALA A 172 11.84 11.26 -10.47
N ALA A 173 12.18 11.12 -9.18
CA ALA A 173 13.41 10.46 -8.77
C ALA A 173 13.41 8.95 -9.07
N MET A 174 12.26 8.27 -8.95
CA MET A 174 12.12 6.86 -9.33
C MET A 174 12.25 6.64 -10.84
N GLU A 175 11.75 7.57 -11.66
CA GLU A 175 11.80 7.51 -13.12
C GLU A 175 13.20 7.85 -13.66
N GLY A 176 13.91 8.78 -13.03
CA GLY A 176 15.28 9.18 -13.41
C GLY A 176 16.39 8.26 -12.92
N SER A 177 16.06 7.20 -12.17
CA SER A 177 17.02 6.19 -11.68
C SER A 177 17.18 4.99 -12.63
N LYS A 178 16.60 5.07 -13.84
CA LYS A 178 16.67 4.06 -14.89
C LYS A 178 17.85 4.27 -15.85
#